data_AF-A0A1B0C721-F1
#
_entry.id   AF-A0A1B0C721-F1
#
_cell.length_a   1.000
_cell.length_b   1.000
_cell.length_c   1.000
_cell.angle_alpha   90.00
_cell.angle_beta   90.00
_cell.angle_gamma   90.00
#
_symmetry.space_group_name_H-M   'P 1'
#
loop_
_entity.id
_entity.type
_entity.pdbx_description
1 polymer ?
#
loop_
_entity_poly.entity_id
_entity_poly.type
_entity_poly.pdbx_seq_one_letter_code
_entity_poly.pdbx_strand_id
1 'polypeptide(L)'
;MLLVGGQGWSLTVYIRLVRDFGLECEVAHQFAKSHGDLPFAVAKMAPLTGKRCPAIGNRIHPDFSYIGAKIRYGFREHVCNAVDMIAPRFRLSLPNVQKAQEALPVVFDIIVEELKWSKHEKQFWPNKLTKQFLALEMGLAVKRIVKDQVNVNLSSEEMMSAIKRGEVSYVRFARMAELKVRKEEAAKFKRKITVDRSGGGL
;
A
#
# COMPACT_ATOMS: atom_id res chain seq x y z
N MET A 1 -32.52 6.51 -21.19
CA MET A 1 -31.30 7.34 -20.96
C MET A 1 -30.10 6.40 -20.95
N LEU A 2 -29.15 6.58 -21.88
CA LEU A 2 -27.85 5.91 -21.84
C LEU A 2 -26.95 6.65 -20.84
N LEU A 3 -26.28 5.92 -19.94
CA LEU A 3 -25.23 6.51 -19.10
C LEU A 3 -24.09 6.99 -20.01
N VAL A 4 -23.61 8.22 -19.75
CA VAL A 4 -22.34 8.72 -20.29
C VAL A 4 -21.26 7.72 -19.91
N GLY A 5 -20.51 7.20 -20.90
CA GLY A 5 -19.50 6.16 -20.68
C GLY A 5 -19.78 4.81 -21.35
N GLY A 6 -21.03 4.55 -21.78
CA GLY A 6 -21.42 3.24 -22.33
C GLY A 6 -21.25 3.09 -23.85
N GLN A 7 -20.92 4.17 -24.57
CA GLN A 7 -21.08 4.21 -26.02
C GLN A 7 -19.81 3.68 -26.72
N GLY A 8 -19.84 2.43 -27.18
CA GLY A 8 -18.67 1.78 -27.79
C GLY A 8 -17.82 0.97 -26.82
N TRP A 9 -18.32 0.73 -25.60
CA TRP A 9 -17.72 -0.27 -24.72
C TRP A 9 -17.92 -1.68 -25.28
N SER A 10 -16.83 -2.45 -25.32
CA SER A 10 -16.86 -3.88 -25.63
C SER A 10 -15.89 -4.63 -24.72
N LEU A 11 -16.13 -5.94 -24.53
CA LEU A 11 -15.21 -6.85 -23.85
C LEU A 11 -13.82 -6.89 -24.50
N THR A 12 -13.67 -6.42 -25.74
CA THR A 12 -12.41 -6.41 -26.51
C THR A 12 -11.66 -5.09 -26.44
N VAL A 13 -12.17 -4.06 -25.75
CA VAL A 13 -11.50 -2.74 -25.63
C VAL A 13 -10.11 -2.86 -25.02
N TYR A 14 -9.91 -3.74 -24.02
CA TYR A 14 -8.59 -3.90 -23.38
C TYR A 14 -7.52 -4.39 -24.36
N ILE A 15 -7.88 -5.20 -25.37
CA ILE A 15 -6.94 -5.70 -26.38
C ILE A 15 -6.39 -4.53 -27.20
N ARG A 16 -7.25 -3.58 -27.55
CA ARG A 16 -6.86 -2.36 -28.28
C ARG A 16 -5.98 -1.47 -27.41
N LEU A 17 -6.29 -1.32 -26.12
CA LEU A 17 -5.45 -0.56 -25.19
C LEU A 17 -4.04 -1.13 -25.06
N VAL A 18 -3.89 -2.46 -24.98
CA VAL A 18 -2.58 -3.12 -24.93
C VAL A 18 -1.84 -2.95 -26.25
N ARG A 19 -2.52 -3.13 -27.39
CA ARG A 19 -1.89 -3.03 -28.72
C ARG A 19 -1.46 -1.60 -29.07
N ASP A 20 -2.35 -0.63 -28.85
CA ASP A 20 -2.16 0.73 -29.35
C ASP A 20 -1.33 1.58 -28.37
N PHE A 21 -1.45 1.33 -27.06
CA PHE A 21 -0.76 2.13 -26.02
C PHE A 21 0.32 1.34 -25.27
N GLY A 22 0.45 0.03 -25.47
CA GLY A 22 1.42 -0.78 -24.73
C GLY A 22 1.17 -0.77 -23.21
N LEU A 23 -0.09 -0.63 -22.80
CA LEU A 23 -0.50 -0.74 -21.40
C LEU A 23 -0.34 -2.19 -20.91
N GLU A 24 -0.11 -2.34 -19.61
CA GLU A 24 -0.06 -3.65 -18.99
C GLU A 24 -1.45 -4.32 -18.99
N CYS A 25 -1.50 -5.63 -19.24
CA CYS A 25 -2.75 -6.36 -19.45
C CYS A 25 -3.76 -6.21 -18.30
N GLU A 26 -3.32 -6.36 -17.05
CA GLU A 26 -4.20 -6.25 -15.87
C GLU A 26 -4.77 -4.83 -15.73
N VAL A 27 -3.91 -3.82 -15.93
CA VAL A 27 -4.32 -2.42 -15.91
C VAL A 27 -5.33 -2.17 -17.01
N ALA A 28 -5.05 -2.58 -18.25
CA ALA A 28 -5.94 -2.38 -19.38
C ALA A 28 -7.32 -3.02 -19.16
N HIS A 29 -7.37 -4.20 -18.55
CA HIS A 29 -8.62 -4.89 -18.24
C HIS A 29 -9.44 -4.13 -17.19
N GLN A 30 -8.81 -3.74 -16.07
CA GLN A 30 -9.45 -2.93 -15.04
C GLN A 30 -9.88 -1.56 -15.57
N PHE A 31 -9.12 -1.02 -16.52
CA PHE A 31 -9.38 0.26 -17.13
C PHE A 31 -10.59 0.24 -18.05
N ALA A 32 -10.68 -0.77 -18.92
CA ALA A 32 -11.85 -1.02 -19.75
C ALA A 32 -13.12 -1.28 -18.91
N LYS A 33 -13.00 -1.96 -17.76
CA LYS A 33 -14.12 -2.21 -16.85
C LYS A 33 -14.63 -0.95 -16.16
N SER A 34 -13.74 0.01 -15.86
CA SER A 34 -14.08 1.17 -15.04
C SER A 34 -14.44 2.43 -15.84
N HIS A 35 -13.92 2.60 -17.05
CA HIS A 35 -14.06 3.86 -17.81
C HIS A 35 -14.82 3.70 -19.13
N GLY A 36 -15.34 2.51 -19.44
CA GLY A 36 -16.24 2.36 -20.58
C GLY A 36 -15.57 2.72 -21.92
N ASP A 37 -16.02 3.81 -22.53
CA ASP A 37 -15.57 4.41 -23.79
C ASP A 37 -14.44 5.45 -23.67
N LEU A 38 -14.12 5.91 -22.46
CA LEU A 38 -13.07 6.90 -22.17
C LEU A 38 -11.63 6.38 -22.00
N PRO A 39 -11.30 5.06 -21.96
CA PRO A 39 -9.94 4.66 -21.58
C PRO A 39 -8.88 5.10 -22.61
N PHE A 40 -9.27 5.29 -23.88
CA PHE A 40 -8.36 5.81 -24.91
C PHE A 40 -7.95 7.26 -24.66
N ALA A 41 -8.90 8.12 -24.24
CA ALA A 41 -8.62 9.52 -23.94
C ALA A 41 -7.67 9.64 -22.75
N VAL A 42 -7.89 8.81 -21.72
CA VAL A 42 -7.04 8.82 -20.53
C VAL A 42 -5.66 8.21 -20.79
N ALA A 43 -5.58 7.13 -21.58
CA ALA A 43 -4.31 6.52 -21.95
C ALA A 43 -3.39 7.49 -22.70
N LYS A 44 -3.95 8.40 -23.52
CA LYS A 44 -3.18 9.45 -24.21
C LYS A 44 -2.53 10.47 -23.27
N MET A 45 -3.05 10.65 -22.06
CA MET A 45 -2.50 11.61 -21.08
C MET A 45 -1.41 11.01 -20.18
N ALA A 46 -1.21 9.70 -20.28
CA ALA A 46 -0.19 9.00 -19.53
C ALA A 46 1.21 9.33 -20.08
N PRO A 47 2.21 9.56 -19.19
CA PRO A 47 3.57 9.75 -19.64
C PRO A 47 4.17 8.45 -20.19
N LEU A 48 5.12 8.59 -21.11
CA LEU A 48 5.92 7.47 -21.61
C LEU A 48 6.84 6.94 -20.51
N THR A 49 6.92 5.61 -20.37
CA THR A 49 7.71 4.96 -19.32
C THR A 49 9.13 4.63 -19.78
N GLY A 50 9.38 4.57 -21.10
CA GLY A 50 10.68 4.21 -21.68
C GLY A 50 11.04 2.71 -21.55
N LYS A 51 10.15 1.90 -20.99
CA LYS A 51 10.29 0.43 -20.92
C LYS A 51 9.62 -0.22 -22.13
N ARG A 52 10.04 -1.45 -22.47
CA ARG A 52 9.38 -2.25 -23.52
C ARG A 52 7.92 -2.55 -23.17
N CYS A 53 7.65 -2.84 -21.89
CA CYS A 53 6.30 -3.00 -21.34
C CYS A 53 6.35 -2.71 -19.82
N PRO A 54 5.42 -1.91 -19.26
CA PRO A 54 4.46 -1.06 -19.99
C PRO A 54 5.17 0.08 -20.72
N ALA A 55 4.78 0.34 -21.96
CA ALA A 55 5.32 1.45 -22.75
C ALA A 55 4.82 2.81 -22.24
N ILE A 56 3.58 2.81 -21.74
CA ILE A 56 2.86 3.99 -21.29
C ILE A 56 2.32 3.77 -19.88
N GLY A 57 2.44 4.80 -19.03
CA GLY A 57 1.83 4.84 -17.71
C GLY A 57 2.55 3.99 -16.67
N ASN A 58 3.09 4.63 -15.64
CA ASN A 58 3.59 3.94 -14.46
C ASN A 58 2.44 3.55 -13.52
N ARG A 59 2.49 2.32 -13.00
CA ARG A 59 1.65 1.91 -11.87
C ARG A 59 1.97 2.77 -10.66
N ILE A 60 0.95 3.14 -9.90
CA ILE A 60 1.12 3.90 -8.65
C ILE A 60 1.76 3.00 -7.58
N HIS A 61 1.38 1.72 -7.57
CA HIS A 61 1.92 0.70 -6.68
C HIS A 61 1.92 -0.65 -7.41
N PRO A 62 2.92 -1.53 -7.22
CA PRO A 62 2.98 -2.84 -7.88
C PRO A 62 1.72 -3.68 -7.69
N ASP A 63 1.22 -3.75 -6.44
CA ASP A 63 0.05 -4.55 -6.06
C ASP A 63 -1.30 -3.99 -6.57
N PHE A 64 -1.30 -2.82 -7.21
CA PHE A 64 -2.53 -2.18 -7.69
C PHE A 64 -2.51 -2.00 -9.21
N SER A 65 -3.61 -2.35 -9.86
CA SER A 65 -3.82 -2.17 -11.30
C SER A 65 -4.23 -0.73 -11.67
N TYR A 66 -3.64 0.27 -11.02
CA TYR A 66 -3.94 1.69 -11.23
C TYR A 66 -2.72 2.45 -11.73
N ILE A 67 -2.94 3.29 -12.74
CA ILE A 67 -1.92 4.16 -13.34
C ILE A 67 -2.14 5.62 -12.99
N GLY A 68 -1.05 6.39 -12.97
CA GLY A 68 -1.10 7.82 -12.67
C GLY A 68 -1.98 8.65 -13.62
N ALA A 69 -2.16 8.21 -14.87
CA ALA A 69 -3.00 8.91 -15.85
C ALA A 69 -4.46 9.03 -15.43
N LYS A 70 -4.99 8.02 -14.72
CA LYS A 70 -6.34 8.07 -14.19
C LYS A 70 -6.47 9.16 -13.10
N ILE A 71 -5.40 9.44 -12.34
CA ILE A 71 -5.39 10.51 -11.34
C ILE A 71 -5.45 11.85 -12.06
N ARG A 72 -4.59 12.04 -13.07
CA ARG A 72 -4.59 13.26 -13.90
C ARG A 72 -5.95 13.51 -14.55
N TYR A 73 -6.58 12.46 -15.10
CA TYR A 73 -7.94 12.57 -15.64
C TYR A 73 -8.95 13.01 -14.58
N GLY A 74 -8.95 12.36 -13.41
CA GLY A 74 -9.89 12.68 -12.35
C GLY A 74 -9.78 14.13 -11.84
N PHE A 75 -8.58 14.71 -11.83
CA PHE A 75 -8.38 16.13 -11.49
C PHE A 75 -8.81 17.10 -12.60
N ARG A 76 -8.75 16.67 -13.87
CA ARG A 76 -9.22 17.48 -15.01
C ARG A 76 -10.74 17.48 -15.14
N GLU A 77 -11.37 16.35 -14.86
CA GLU A 77 -12.82 16.18 -15.00
C GLU A 77 -13.59 16.70 -13.77
N HIS A 78 -12.97 16.69 -12.58
CA HIS A 78 -13.61 17.08 -11.33
C HIS A 78 -12.66 17.85 -10.40
N VAL A 79 -13.18 18.89 -9.73
CA VAL A 79 -12.50 19.57 -8.61
C VAL A 79 -12.51 18.63 -7.41
N CYS A 80 -11.42 17.89 -7.20
CA CYS A 80 -11.34 16.87 -6.15
C CYS A 80 -10.19 17.14 -5.19
N ASN A 81 -10.43 16.93 -3.89
CA ASN A 81 -9.34 16.87 -2.92
C ASN A 81 -8.57 15.55 -3.09
N ALA A 82 -7.31 15.50 -2.64
CA ALA A 82 -6.50 14.28 -2.70
C ALA A 82 -7.16 13.11 -1.95
N VAL A 83 -7.88 13.40 -0.86
CA VAL A 83 -8.67 12.42 -0.08
C VAL A 83 -9.78 11.79 -0.93
N ASP A 84 -10.52 12.61 -1.68
CA ASP A 84 -11.61 12.16 -2.56
C ASP A 84 -11.10 11.27 -3.69
N MET A 85 -9.88 11.53 -4.15
CA MET A 85 -9.23 10.69 -5.15
C MET A 85 -8.90 9.32 -4.57
N ILE A 86 -8.30 9.25 -3.38
CA ILE A 86 -7.76 8.00 -2.80
C ILE A 86 -8.87 7.04 -2.33
N ALA A 87 -9.96 7.54 -1.75
CA ALA A 87 -10.98 6.69 -1.15
C ALA A 87 -12.23 6.50 -2.05
N PRO A 88 -13.14 7.47 -2.25
CA PRO A 88 -14.36 7.24 -3.04
C PRO A 88 -14.12 6.85 -4.50
N ARG A 89 -13.19 7.53 -5.20
CA ARG A 89 -13.05 7.43 -6.68
C ARG A 89 -12.06 6.37 -7.15
N PHE A 90 -10.88 6.27 -6.52
CA PHE A 90 -9.94 5.20 -6.85
C PHE A 90 -10.18 3.93 -6.06
N ARG A 91 -10.80 4.02 -4.88
CA ARG A 91 -10.87 2.89 -3.94
C ARG A 91 -9.48 2.29 -3.71
N LEU A 92 -8.46 3.13 -3.59
CA LEU A 92 -7.07 2.70 -3.39
C LEU A 92 -6.89 2.18 -1.96
N SER A 93 -7.55 2.84 -0.99
CA SER A 93 -7.49 2.50 0.43
C SER A 93 -8.34 1.29 0.82
N LEU A 94 -9.40 0.97 0.08
CA LEU A 94 -10.35 -0.09 0.45
C LEU A 94 -9.73 -1.51 0.44
N PRO A 95 -8.97 -1.93 -0.59
CA PRO A 95 -8.39 -3.28 -0.61
C PRO A 95 -7.28 -3.45 0.44
N ASN A 96 -6.40 -2.46 0.55
CA ASN A 96 -5.33 -2.48 1.54
C ASN A 96 -4.84 -1.08 1.89
N VAL A 97 -5.19 -0.63 3.07
CA VAL A 97 -4.84 0.71 3.59
C VAL A 97 -3.33 0.91 3.76
N GLN A 98 -2.57 -0.15 4.04
CA GLN A 98 -1.10 -0.04 4.19
C GLN A 98 -0.43 0.21 2.84
N LYS A 99 -0.85 -0.54 1.82
CA LYS A 99 -0.37 -0.34 0.45
C LYS A 99 -0.82 1.00 -0.11
N ALA A 100 -2.02 1.44 0.24
CA ALA A 100 -2.47 2.79 -0.08
C ALA A 100 -1.58 3.86 0.57
N GLN A 101 -1.15 3.66 1.82
CA GLN A 101 -0.22 4.57 2.50
C GLN A 101 1.16 4.62 1.82
N GLU A 102 1.69 3.47 1.39
CA GLU A 102 2.95 3.37 0.64
C GLU A 102 2.87 4.06 -0.72
N ALA A 103 1.70 4.05 -1.35
CA ALA A 103 1.42 4.66 -2.66
C ALA A 103 1.20 6.18 -2.61
N LEU A 104 0.89 6.76 -1.45
CA LEU A 104 0.64 8.20 -1.27
C LEU A 104 1.68 9.14 -1.88
N PRO A 105 3.00 8.97 -1.63
CA PRO A 105 3.99 9.90 -2.17
C PRO A 105 3.91 10.01 -3.70
N VAL A 106 3.76 8.87 -4.39
CA VAL A 106 3.63 8.83 -5.86
C VAL A 106 2.35 9.55 -6.31
N VAL A 107 1.24 9.32 -5.62
CA VAL A 107 -0.03 10.02 -5.90
C VAL A 107 0.15 11.53 -5.75
N PHE A 108 0.78 12.00 -4.67
CA PHE A 108 0.99 13.42 -4.44
C PHE A 108 1.94 14.06 -5.43
N ASP A 109 2.98 13.36 -5.87
CA ASP A 109 3.87 13.88 -6.91
C ASP A 109 3.09 14.17 -8.20
N ILE A 110 2.21 13.25 -8.60
CA ILE A 110 1.34 13.44 -9.78
C ILE A 110 0.36 14.61 -9.58
N ILE A 111 -0.21 14.77 -8.38
CA ILE A 111 -1.14 15.86 -8.08
C ILE A 111 -0.43 17.22 -8.10
N VAL A 112 0.77 17.29 -7.52
CA VAL A 112 1.59 18.50 -7.49
C VAL A 112 1.98 18.92 -8.90
N GLU A 113 2.35 17.96 -9.76
CA GLU A 113 2.62 18.23 -11.18
C GLU A 113 1.40 18.81 -11.89
N GLU A 114 0.21 18.24 -11.66
CA GLU A 114 -1.01 18.66 -12.35
C GLU A 114 -1.53 20.03 -11.86
N LEU A 115 -1.49 20.28 -10.55
CA LEU A 115 -1.95 21.53 -9.94
C LEU A 115 -0.87 22.61 -9.86
N LYS A 116 0.37 22.31 -10.27
CA LYS A 116 1.54 23.21 -10.22
C LYS A 116 1.77 23.80 -8.82
N TRP A 117 1.57 23.00 -7.78
CA TRP A 117 1.75 23.47 -6.41
C TRP A 117 3.22 23.80 -6.09
N SER A 118 3.40 24.81 -5.26
CA SER A 118 4.71 25.15 -4.71
C SER A 118 5.20 24.09 -3.71
N LYS A 119 6.51 24.07 -3.44
CA LYS A 119 7.11 23.15 -2.44
C LYS A 119 6.47 23.29 -1.05
N HIS A 120 6.05 24.51 -0.69
CA HIS A 120 5.40 24.82 0.58
C HIS A 120 4.00 24.18 0.66
N GLU A 121 3.20 24.34 -0.40
CA GLU A 121 1.85 23.77 -0.47
C GLU A 121 1.88 22.24 -0.48
N LYS A 122 2.86 21.63 -1.16
CA LYS A 122 3.08 20.18 -1.19
C LYS A 122 3.27 19.57 0.21
N GLN A 123 3.89 20.31 1.14
CA GLN A 123 4.18 19.80 2.48
C GLN A 123 3.01 19.97 3.46
N PHE A 124 2.25 21.06 3.31
CA PHE A 124 1.28 21.50 4.32
C PHE A 124 -0.08 20.78 4.22
N TRP A 125 -0.70 20.80 3.05
CA TRP A 125 -2.09 20.34 2.85
C TRP A 125 -2.25 18.84 2.63
N PRO A 126 -1.47 18.18 1.75
CA PRO A 126 -1.86 16.88 1.23
C PRO A 126 -1.46 15.76 2.20
N ASN A 127 -0.27 15.85 2.79
CA ASN A 127 0.25 14.79 3.64
C ASN A 127 -0.45 14.69 5.00
N LYS A 128 -0.78 15.82 5.64
CA LYS A 128 -1.33 15.78 7.01
C LYS A 128 -2.78 15.31 7.02
N LEU A 129 -3.63 15.93 6.20
CA LEU A 129 -5.06 15.61 6.15
C LEU A 129 -5.29 14.19 5.63
N THR A 130 -4.63 13.78 4.55
CA THR A 130 -4.81 12.43 3.99
C THR A 130 -4.28 11.35 4.93
N LYS A 131 -3.16 11.57 5.63
CA LYS A 131 -2.68 10.61 6.64
C LYS A 131 -3.64 10.51 7.82
N GLN A 132 -4.24 11.61 8.25
CA GLN A 132 -5.26 11.62 9.30
C GLN A 132 -6.51 10.85 8.85
N PHE A 133 -7.00 11.11 7.64
CA PHE A 133 -8.14 10.39 7.05
C PHE A 133 -7.88 8.87 6.98
N LEU A 134 -6.71 8.46 6.48
CA LEU A 134 -6.37 7.03 6.42
C LEU A 134 -6.21 6.40 7.82
N ALA A 135 -5.70 7.16 8.79
CA ALA A 135 -5.53 6.73 10.17
C ALA A 135 -6.87 6.50 10.88
N LEU A 136 -7.77 7.47 10.78
CA LEU A 136 -9.02 7.53 11.53
C LEU A 136 -10.15 6.81 10.79
N GLU A 137 -10.43 7.19 9.54
CA GLU A 137 -11.61 6.73 8.81
C GLU A 137 -11.40 5.40 8.11
N MET A 138 -10.19 5.16 7.59
CA MET A 138 -9.87 3.90 6.89
C MET A 138 -9.28 2.83 7.81
N GLY A 139 -9.16 3.08 9.12
CA GLY A 139 -8.77 2.06 10.10
C GLY A 139 -7.28 1.65 10.08
N LEU A 140 -6.37 2.44 9.50
CA LEU A 140 -4.93 2.16 9.58
C LEU A 140 -4.45 2.13 11.05
N ALA A 141 -4.98 3.02 11.89
CA ALA A 141 -4.60 3.08 13.31
C ALA A 141 -5.10 1.88 14.12
N VAL A 142 -6.20 1.24 13.70
CA VAL A 142 -6.77 0.06 14.38
C VAL A 142 -5.76 -1.09 14.39
N LYS A 143 -5.03 -1.32 13.29
CA LYS A 143 -3.98 -2.34 13.25
C LYS A 143 -2.83 -2.06 14.21
N ARG A 144 -2.47 -0.79 14.43
CA ARG A 144 -1.45 -0.41 15.43
C ARG A 144 -1.97 -0.60 16.85
N ILE A 145 -3.18 -0.13 17.13
CA ILE A 145 -3.82 -0.30 18.44
C ILE A 145 -3.94 -1.78 18.78
N VAL A 146 -4.41 -2.63 17.85
CA VAL A 146 -4.47 -4.08 18.05
C VAL A 146 -3.07 -4.68 18.21
N LYS A 147 -2.07 -4.24 17.44
CA LYS A 147 -0.69 -4.75 17.58
C LYS A 147 -0.05 -4.36 18.91
N ASP A 148 -0.29 -3.14 19.38
CA ASP A 148 0.22 -2.62 20.65
C ASP A 148 -0.54 -3.21 21.85
N GLN A 149 -1.84 -3.46 21.71
CA GLN A 149 -2.64 -4.21 22.68
C GLN A 149 -2.29 -5.70 22.70
N VAL A 150 -1.93 -6.31 21.56
CA VAL A 150 -1.49 -7.72 21.49
C VAL A 150 -0.04 -7.88 21.94
N ASN A 151 0.75 -6.79 21.94
CA ASN A 151 2.03 -6.73 22.63
C ASN A 151 1.84 -6.56 24.15
N VAL A 152 0.82 -7.24 24.71
CA VAL A 152 0.74 -7.50 26.14
C VAL A 152 2.06 -8.13 26.54
N ASN A 153 2.69 -7.56 27.57
CA ASN A 153 3.84 -8.15 28.25
C ASN A 153 3.41 -9.45 28.94
N LEU A 154 3.09 -10.49 28.17
CA LEU A 154 2.93 -11.83 28.70
C LEU A 154 4.33 -12.36 28.96
N SER A 155 4.60 -12.70 30.22
CA SER A 155 5.81 -13.46 30.57
C SER A 155 5.80 -14.78 29.80
N SER A 156 6.96 -15.42 29.64
CA SER A 156 7.03 -16.71 28.95
C SER A 156 6.11 -17.76 29.59
N GLU A 157 5.87 -17.65 30.90
CA GLU A 157 5.00 -18.55 31.66
C GLU A 157 3.51 -18.28 31.38
N GLU A 158 3.11 -17.01 31.32
CA GLU A 158 1.72 -16.64 31.06
C GLU A 158 1.30 -17.03 29.63
N MET A 159 2.20 -16.87 28.66
CA MET A 159 1.98 -17.29 27.28
C MET A 159 1.83 -18.82 27.15
N MET A 160 2.62 -19.61 27.88
CA MET A 160 2.46 -21.07 27.94
C MET A 160 1.15 -21.47 28.62
N SER A 161 0.74 -20.74 29.66
CA SER A 161 -0.52 -21.00 30.37
C SER A 161 -1.76 -20.76 29.50
N ALA A 162 -1.76 -19.69 28.69
CA ALA A 162 -2.86 -19.36 27.78
C ALA A 162 -2.97 -20.36 26.61
N ILE A 163 -1.83 -20.88 26.12
CA ILE A 163 -1.80 -21.96 25.12
C ILE A 163 -2.39 -23.25 25.70
N LYS A 164 -2.04 -23.59 26.95
CA LYS A 164 -2.56 -24.80 27.63
C LYS A 164 -4.05 -24.70 27.94
N ARG A 165 -4.59 -23.49 28.13
CA ARG A 165 -6.02 -23.21 28.32
C ARG A 165 -6.81 -23.14 27.01
N GLY A 166 -6.15 -23.14 25.86
CA GLY A 166 -6.81 -23.17 24.55
C GLY A 166 -7.36 -21.82 24.05
N GLU A 167 -6.99 -20.71 24.71
CA GLU A 167 -7.50 -19.36 24.37
C GLU A 167 -6.83 -18.74 23.14
N VAL A 168 -5.73 -19.34 22.65
CA VAL A 168 -4.92 -18.79 21.55
C VAL A 168 -4.58 -19.87 20.53
N SER A 169 -4.81 -19.57 19.24
CA SER A 169 -4.51 -20.51 18.15
C SER A 169 -2.99 -20.67 17.93
N TYR A 170 -2.60 -21.94 17.86
CA TYR A 170 -1.27 -22.48 18.18
C TYR A 170 -0.09 -21.99 17.31
N VAL A 171 -0.30 -21.29 16.19
CA VAL A 171 0.72 -21.23 15.13
C VAL A 171 1.73 -20.08 15.30
N ARG A 172 1.27 -18.88 15.66
CA ARG A 172 2.15 -17.69 15.70
C ARG A 172 2.81 -17.50 17.07
N PHE A 173 2.08 -17.78 18.15
CA PHE A 173 2.60 -17.58 19.50
C PHE A 173 3.57 -18.69 19.92
N ALA A 174 3.35 -19.94 19.52
CA ALA A 174 4.31 -21.03 19.76
C ALA A 174 5.68 -20.73 19.12
N ARG A 175 5.70 -20.27 17.86
CA ARG A 175 6.93 -19.88 17.17
C ARG A 175 7.64 -18.70 17.84
N MET A 176 6.89 -17.74 18.38
CA MET A 176 7.45 -16.60 19.12
C MET A 176 8.01 -17.03 20.48
N ALA A 177 7.38 -17.99 21.15
CA ALA A 177 7.87 -18.59 22.39
C ALA A 177 9.20 -19.33 22.15
N GLU A 178 9.25 -20.20 21.14
CA GLU A 178 10.46 -20.94 20.78
C GLU A 178 11.63 -20.02 20.40
N LEU A 179 11.36 -18.95 19.65
CA LEU A 179 12.40 -17.97 19.27
C LEU A 179 12.91 -17.16 20.47
N LYS A 180 12.07 -16.85 21.46
CA LYS A 180 12.50 -16.18 22.70
C LYS A 180 13.34 -17.11 23.56
N VAL A 181 12.91 -18.36 23.77
CA VAL A 181 13.68 -19.39 24.50
C VAL A 181 15.07 -19.57 23.88
N ARG A 182 15.14 -19.73 22.55
CA ARG A 182 16.41 -19.83 21.82
C ARG A 182 17.30 -18.60 21.98
N LYS A 183 16.74 -17.39 22.02
CA LYS A 183 17.50 -16.15 22.26
C LYS A 183 18.03 -16.09 23.69
N GLU A 184 17.26 -16.52 24.68
CA GLU A 184 17.69 -16.58 26.08
C GLU A 184 18.75 -17.64 26.32
N GLU A 185 18.62 -18.82 25.70
CA GLU A 185 19.62 -19.88 25.71
C GLU A 185 20.92 -19.42 25.04
N ALA A 186 20.82 -18.77 23.87
CA ALA A 186 21.98 -18.20 23.19
C ALA A 186 22.64 -17.08 24.02
N ALA A 187 21.86 -16.27 24.75
CA ALA A 187 22.38 -15.25 25.65
C ALA A 187 23.07 -15.86 26.87
N LYS A 188 22.51 -16.92 27.47
CA LYS A 188 23.15 -17.69 28.55
C LYS A 188 24.44 -18.37 28.08
N PHE A 189 24.44 -18.93 26.87
CA PHE A 189 25.62 -19.55 26.27
C PHE A 189 26.74 -18.53 26.02
N LYS A 190 26.40 -17.33 25.50
CA LYS A 190 27.37 -16.23 25.35
C LYS A 190 27.96 -15.75 26.68
N ARG A 191 27.15 -15.67 27.74
CA ARG A 191 27.62 -15.30 29.09
C ARG A 191 28.51 -16.37 29.73
N LYS A 192 28.37 -17.64 29.33
CA LYS A 192 29.19 -18.75 29.86
C LYS A 192 30.55 -18.86 29.17
N ILE A 193 30.70 -18.33 27.95
CA ILE A 193 31.96 -18.31 27.19
C ILE A 193 32.86 -17.15 27.60
N THR A 194 32.31 -16.07 28.16
CA THR A 194 33.09 -14.98 28.77
C THR A 194 33.66 -15.42 30.12
N VAL A 195 34.71 -16.25 30.09
CA VAL A 195 35.57 -16.51 31.26
C VAL A 195 36.82 -15.65 31.10
N ASP A 196 37.10 -14.84 32.13
CA ASP A 196 38.28 -14.00 32.25
C ASP A 196 39.58 -14.76 31.95
N ARG A 197 40.38 -14.22 31.02
CA ARG A 197 41.80 -14.60 30.84
C ARG A 197 42.74 -13.82 31.78
N SER A 198 42.22 -13.27 32.89
CA SER A 198 43.03 -12.63 33.91
C SER A 198 43.36 -13.64 35.01
N GLY A 199 44.45 -14.39 34.81
CA GLY A 199 44.86 -15.42 35.76
C GLY A 199 46.26 -15.97 35.51
N GLY A 200 47.27 -15.14 35.75
CA GLY A 200 48.51 -15.55 36.41
C GLY A 200 49.59 -16.25 35.59
N GLY A 201 50.84 -15.79 35.76
CA GLY A 201 52.02 -16.60 35.48
C GLY A 201 53.29 -15.81 35.22
N LEU A 202 53.94 -15.40 36.33
CA LEU A 202 55.38 -15.18 36.58
C LEU A 202 56.25 -14.52 35.50
#